data_AF-A0A7K1FXI1-F1
#
_entry.id   AF-A0A7K1FXI1-F1
#
_cell.length_a   1.000
_cell.length_b   1.000
_cell.length_c   1.000
_cell.angle_alpha   90.00
_cell.angle_beta   90.00
_cell.angle_gamma   90.00
#
_symmetry.space_group_name_H-M   'P 1'
#
loop_
_entity.id
_entity.type
_entity.pdbx_description
1 polymer ?
#
loop_
_entity_poly.entity_id
_entity_poly.type
_entity_poly.pdbx_seq_one_letter_code
_entity_poly.pdbx_strand_id
1 'polypeptide(L)'
;MYTFSSKLKTFSFILMAVGILGIGYGFLKAPKNIEEVKTLLAKEASEHGGEHGEATAAPHETAEATSHAESSEAVHHEEAAAAHVEAAVNTDSVLSSKDTVIAKEVVKEGQSEETHAAPVVKLEVKGDKHAEVSHEEHDPNAHAEHVLHQLQNKPWSALYVACIFFLLLSMGVLAFYAIQQVAQAGWSPVLFRVMQGITAYLPVASVIFFIILVLCGLHFNHIFVWLEKGITDPNSANYDEIIAGKHGYLNFPFWIVRAGIFLLGWNLYRHYSRKNCLAQDDANDDLNYKKNFKLSAGFLVFFIVSESIMSWDWIMSFDPHWFSTLFGWYVFASFFVSGITTIALVTIYLKSKGYLEYVNTSHIHDLAKFMFGISIFWTYLWFSQFMLIWYANIPEEVTYFITRIQLYNLPFFGAVVMNFVFPLLILVNTDFKRLSWVIVMAGTVILLGHYVDFFNMIMPGTVGDKWFIGIPEISSILFFLGLFIFVVFTALTKAPLLAKRNPFIEESKHFHY
;
A
#
# COMPACT_ATOMS: atom_id res chain seq x y z
N MET A 1 11.13 -8.93 34.26
CA MET A 1 10.00 -8.09 33.80
C MET A 1 10.55 -6.90 33.04
N TYR A 2 9.81 -6.34 32.07
CA TYR A 2 10.20 -5.08 31.43
C TYR A 2 9.83 -3.88 32.31
N THR A 3 10.76 -2.92 32.47
CA THR A 3 10.49 -1.65 33.15
C THR A 3 10.44 -0.52 32.11
N PHE A 4 9.28 0.13 31.98
CA PHE A 4 9.08 1.22 31.03
C PHE A 4 9.94 2.43 31.40
N SER A 5 10.86 2.81 30.50
CA SER A 5 11.76 3.94 30.71
C SER A 5 10.98 5.24 30.90
N SER A 6 11.25 5.95 31.99
CA SER A 6 10.69 7.28 32.26
C SER A 6 10.94 8.26 31.12
N LYS A 7 12.15 8.26 30.54
CA LYS A 7 12.51 9.07 29.37
C LYS A 7 11.64 8.75 28.15
N LEU A 8 11.40 7.47 27.85
CA LEU A 8 10.57 7.06 26.72
C LEU A 8 9.09 7.38 26.95
N LYS A 9 8.61 7.26 28.20
CA LYS A 9 7.25 7.68 28.58
C LYS A 9 7.05 9.19 28.38
N THR A 10 7.97 10.02 28.87
CA THR A 10 7.91 11.49 28.66
C THR A 10 8.00 11.84 27.18
N PHE A 11 8.90 11.20 26.41
CA PHE A 11 8.99 11.38 24.96
C PHE A 11 7.67 11.04 24.25
N SER A 12 7.01 9.94 24.60
CA SER A 12 5.70 9.59 24.03
C SER A 12 4.60 10.62 24.32
N PHE A 13 4.62 11.26 25.50
CA PHE A 13 3.70 12.37 25.81
C PHE A 13 4.04 13.66 25.04
N ILE A 14 5.32 13.97 24.84
CA ILE A 14 5.73 15.13 24.02
C ILE A 14 5.25 14.95 22.57
N LEU A 15 5.44 13.74 22.00
CA LEU A 15 4.94 13.41 20.66
C LEU A 15 3.41 13.57 20.54
N MET A 16 2.64 13.03 21.50
CA MET A 16 1.19 13.19 21.52
C MET A 16 0.76 14.65 21.70
N ALA A 17 1.43 15.43 22.55
CA ALA A 17 1.10 16.84 22.81
C ALA A 17 1.40 17.75 21.61
N VAL A 18 2.57 17.59 20.97
CA VAL A 18 2.92 18.33 19.75
C VAL A 18 1.97 17.92 18.61
N GLY A 19 1.72 16.62 18.46
CA GLY A 19 0.83 16.09 17.43
C GLY A 19 -0.60 16.62 17.54
N ILE A 20 -1.23 16.56 18.73
CA ILE A 20 -2.63 17.02 18.88
C ILE A 20 -2.78 18.53 18.69
N LEU A 21 -1.78 19.33 19.08
CA LEU A 21 -1.77 20.78 18.84
C LEU A 21 -1.64 21.09 17.34
N GLY A 22 -0.78 20.39 16.61
CA GLY A 22 -0.59 20.58 15.17
C GLY A 22 -1.76 20.05 14.32
N ILE A 23 -2.43 18.98 14.74
CA ILE A 23 -3.72 18.53 14.17
C ILE A 23 -4.77 19.64 14.34
N GLY A 24 -4.91 20.18 15.57
CA GLY A 24 -5.83 21.28 15.86
C GLY A 24 -5.54 22.53 15.03
N TYR A 25 -4.26 22.90 14.88
CA TYR A 25 -3.83 23.98 13.99
C TYR A 25 -4.24 23.73 12.52
N GLY A 26 -4.14 22.49 12.03
CA GLY A 26 -4.60 22.11 10.69
C GLY A 26 -6.09 22.39 10.48
N PHE A 27 -6.95 21.96 11.41
CA PHE A 27 -8.38 22.26 11.34
C PHE A 27 -8.72 23.74 11.52
N LEU A 28 -7.90 24.51 12.26
CA LEU A 28 -8.05 25.97 12.40
C LEU A 28 -7.57 26.75 11.16
N LYS A 29 -6.80 26.12 10.27
CA LYS A 29 -6.26 26.73 9.03
C LYS A 29 -6.97 26.31 7.75
N ALA A 30 -7.82 25.29 7.78
CA ALA A 30 -8.66 24.94 6.63
C ALA A 30 -9.65 26.08 6.32
N PRO A 31 -9.84 26.46 5.04
CA PRO A 31 -10.76 27.52 4.64
C PRO A 31 -12.21 27.10 4.88
N LYS A 32 -13.07 28.04 5.28
CA LYS A 32 -14.43 27.78 5.75
C LYS A 32 -15.52 28.13 4.74
N ASN A 33 -15.16 28.85 3.67
CA ASN A 33 -16.08 29.37 2.66
C ASN A 33 -15.34 29.68 1.36
N ILE A 34 -16.11 29.87 0.30
CA ILE A 34 -15.62 30.12 -1.06
C ILE A 34 -14.80 31.42 -1.16
N GLU A 35 -15.10 32.46 -0.37
CA GLU A 35 -14.39 33.74 -0.42
C GLU A 35 -12.98 33.67 0.21
N GLU A 36 -12.80 32.86 1.26
CA GLU A 36 -11.47 32.48 1.79
C GLU A 36 -10.64 31.71 0.76
N VAL A 37 -11.28 30.95 -0.15
CA VAL A 37 -10.58 30.25 -1.25
C VAL A 37 -10.27 31.19 -2.41
N LYS A 38 -11.21 32.03 -2.85
CA LYS A 38 -10.98 33.04 -3.90
C LYS A 38 -9.84 33.99 -3.53
N THR A 39 -9.78 34.43 -2.27
CA THR A 39 -8.69 35.30 -1.79
C THR A 39 -7.34 34.57 -1.68
N LEU A 40 -7.34 33.27 -1.40
CA LEU A 40 -6.14 32.43 -1.43
C LEU A 40 -5.64 32.21 -2.87
N LEU A 41 -6.51 31.82 -3.80
CA LEU A 41 -6.19 31.63 -5.22
C LEU A 41 -5.70 32.93 -5.87
N ALA A 42 -6.33 34.07 -5.58
CA ALA A 42 -5.87 35.37 -6.04
C ALA A 42 -4.47 35.73 -5.49
N LYS A 43 -4.16 35.32 -4.25
CA LYS A 43 -2.82 35.50 -3.67
C LYS A 43 -1.78 34.60 -4.36
N GLU A 44 -2.08 33.32 -4.56
CA GLU A 44 -1.21 32.38 -5.30
C GLU A 44 -0.92 32.89 -6.72
N ALA A 45 -1.95 33.37 -7.43
CA ALA A 45 -1.79 34.00 -8.74
C ALA A 45 -0.91 35.25 -8.70
N SER A 46 -1.00 36.08 -7.65
CA SER A 46 -0.14 37.27 -7.49
C SER A 46 1.31 36.95 -7.11
N GLU A 47 1.56 35.82 -6.44
CA GLU A 47 2.91 35.40 -6.04
C GLU A 47 3.63 34.59 -7.13
N HIS A 48 2.89 33.93 -8.03
CA HIS A 48 3.44 33.22 -9.18
C HIS A 48 3.41 34.01 -10.50
N GLY A 49 2.59 35.07 -10.61
CA GLY A 49 2.48 35.91 -11.82
C GLY A 49 3.68 36.81 -12.15
N GLY A 50 4.79 36.69 -11.43
CA GLY A 50 5.97 37.56 -11.57
C GLY A 50 6.99 37.15 -12.64
N GLU A 51 6.97 35.91 -13.14
CA GLU A 51 8.03 35.34 -14.01
C GLU A 51 7.58 34.98 -15.44
N HIS A 52 6.76 35.83 -16.06
CA HIS A 52 6.61 35.87 -17.52
C HIS A 52 7.03 37.23 -18.08
N GLY A 53 8.35 37.44 -18.12
CA GLY A 53 8.96 38.60 -18.78
C GLY A 53 8.71 38.63 -20.29
N GLU A 54 8.65 39.84 -20.84
CA GLU A 54 8.25 40.11 -22.22
C GLU A 54 9.14 39.42 -23.26
N ALA A 55 8.57 38.47 -24.01
CA ALA A 55 9.15 37.99 -25.25
C ALA A 55 8.96 39.06 -26.35
N THR A 56 9.89 40.00 -26.46
CA THR A 56 9.82 41.08 -27.46
C THR A 56 9.84 40.53 -28.88
N ALA A 57 8.91 41.02 -29.71
CA ALA A 57 8.76 40.58 -31.10
C ALA A 57 9.99 40.96 -31.94
N ALA A 58 10.56 39.96 -32.63
CA ALA A 58 11.54 40.14 -33.70
C ALA A 58 10.92 39.66 -35.04
N PRO A 59 11.15 40.36 -36.16
CA PRO A 59 10.44 40.10 -37.42
C PRO A 59 11.01 38.92 -38.21
N HIS A 60 10.19 38.42 -39.14
CA HIS A 60 10.61 37.49 -40.19
C HIS A 60 11.72 38.07 -41.08
N GLU A 61 12.74 37.28 -41.35
CA GLU A 61 13.47 37.32 -42.63
C GLU A 61 13.41 35.94 -43.31
N THR A 62 13.47 35.94 -44.63
CA THR A 62 13.32 34.76 -45.49
C THR A 62 14.66 34.35 -46.09
N ALA A 63 14.97 33.06 -46.07
CA ALA A 63 16.06 32.47 -46.87
C ALA A 63 15.53 31.22 -47.60
N GLU A 64 15.93 31.05 -48.86
CA GLU A 64 15.37 30.06 -49.78
C GLU A 64 16.05 28.69 -49.69
N ALA A 65 15.40 27.66 -50.23
CA ALA A 65 15.96 26.33 -50.36
C ALA A 65 16.80 26.19 -51.63
N THR A 66 17.98 25.58 -51.51
CA THR A 66 18.74 25.04 -52.66
C THR A 66 19.04 23.56 -52.44
N SER A 67 18.68 22.74 -53.42
CA SER A 67 19.02 21.32 -53.47
C SER A 67 20.40 21.10 -54.10
N HIS A 68 21.03 19.96 -53.81
CA HIS A 68 21.86 19.19 -54.74
C HIS A 68 22.04 17.76 -54.21
N ALA A 69 22.47 16.83 -55.07
CA ALA A 69 22.44 15.39 -54.80
C ALA A 69 23.67 14.66 -55.36
N GLU A 70 23.87 13.43 -54.86
CA GLU A 70 24.66 12.30 -55.40
C GLU A 70 26.16 12.47 -55.73
N SER A 71 26.99 11.76 -54.94
CA SER A 71 28.02 10.80 -55.39
C SER A 71 28.65 10.13 -54.14
N SER A 72 28.53 8.84 -53.84
CA SER A 72 28.80 7.59 -54.57
C SER A 72 30.27 7.13 -54.53
N GLU A 73 30.60 6.17 -53.67
CA GLU A 73 31.55 5.09 -53.98
C GLU A 73 31.38 3.89 -53.03
N ALA A 74 31.71 2.68 -53.53
CA ALA A 74 31.77 1.42 -52.79
C ALA A 74 33.27 1.07 -52.53
N VAL A 75 33.71 -0.03 -51.91
CA VAL A 75 33.18 -1.40 -51.71
C VAL A 75 33.70 -1.94 -50.34
N HIS A 76 33.71 -3.21 -49.91
CA HIS A 76 33.58 -4.53 -50.56
C HIS A 76 32.98 -5.57 -49.59
N HIS A 77 32.49 -6.69 -50.12
CA HIS A 77 32.18 -7.91 -49.34
C HIS A 77 33.39 -8.84 -49.26
N GLU A 78 33.47 -9.68 -48.22
CA GLU A 78 33.62 -11.12 -48.47
C GLU A 78 33.10 -11.97 -47.29
N GLU A 79 32.65 -13.18 -47.60
CA GLU A 79 31.94 -14.12 -46.69
C GLU A 79 32.28 -15.55 -47.14
N ALA A 80 32.68 -16.44 -46.21
CA ALA A 80 32.77 -17.88 -46.53
C ALA A 80 32.83 -18.84 -45.31
N ALA A 81 32.08 -19.94 -45.45
CA ALA A 81 32.40 -21.32 -45.06
C ALA A 81 32.56 -21.72 -43.58
N ALA A 82 31.56 -22.48 -43.11
CA ALA A 82 31.58 -23.29 -41.89
C ALA A 82 32.26 -24.67 -42.08
N ALA A 83 32.43 -25.43 -40.99
CA ALA A 83 32.63 -26.87 -41.00
C ALA A 83 31.95 -27.54 -39.79
N HIS A 84 31.43 -28.76 -39.98
CA HIS A 84 30.78 -29.59 -38.94
C HIS A 84 31.79 -30.36 -38.07
N VAL A 85 31.33 -30.92 -36.94
CA VAL A 85 31.43 -32.37 -36.65
C VAL A 85 30.43 -32.79 -35.55
N GLU A 86 29.88 -34.00 -35.71
CA GLU A 86 28.96 -34.75 -34.83
C GLU A 86 29.71 -35.50 -33.71
N ALA A 87 29.13 -36.28 -32.78
CA ALA A 87 27.88 -36.26 -32.01
C ALA A 87 28.01 -37.37 -30.93
N ALA A 88 27.17 -37.37 -29.89
CA ALA A 88 27.00 -38.54 -29.01
C ALA A 88 25.64 -38.52 -28.28
N VAL A 89 24.79 -39.50 -28.57
CA VAL A 89 23.58 -39.83 -27.80
C VAL A 89 23.84 -41.16 -27.08
N ASN A 90 23.25 -41.35 -25.89
CA ASN A 90 23.05 -42.70 -25.36
C ASN A 90 21.73 -42.79 -24.57
N THR A 91 21.03 -43.91 -24.67
CA THR A 91 19.65 -44.10 -24.16
C THR A 91 19.40 -45.55 -23.78
N ASP A 92 18.90 -45.77 -22.55
CA ASP A 92 18.17 -46.96 -22.04
C ASP A 92 17.96 -46.76 -20.50
N SER A 93 17.03 -47.38 -19.75
CA SER A 93 15.71 -48.03 -19.94
C SER A 93 15.17 -48.40 -18.51
N VAL A 94 14.00 -48.99 -18.18
CA VAL A 94 12.81 -49.52 -18.89
C VAL A 94 11.59 -49.64 -17.91
N LEU A 95 10.34 -49.52 -18.38
CA LEU A 95 9.04 -49.92 -17.71
C LEU A 95 8.64 -49.21 -16.37
N SER A 96 7.37 -49.20 -15.91
CA SER A 96 6.16 -49.97 -16.28
C SER A 96 4.82 -49.19 -16.15
N SER A 97 3.76 -49.79 -16.69
CA SER A 97 2.32 -49.45 -16.80
C SER A 97 1.55 -49.11 -15.49
N LYS A 98 0.28 -48.63 -15.44
CA LYS A 98 -0.93 -48.57 -16.33
C LYS A 98 -1.93 -47.51 -15.74
N ASP A 99 -3.11 -47.12 -16.26
CA ASP A 99 -4.11 -47.68 -17.19
C ASP A 99 -4.74 -46.60 -18.13
N THR A 100 -5.61 -47.02 -19.07
CA THR A 100 -6.15 -46.24 -20.22
C THR A 100 -7.71 -46.21 -20.21
N VAL A 101 -8.35 -45.69 -21.29
CA VAL A 101 -9.77 -45.84 -21.76
C VAL A 101 -10.63 -44.56 -21.57
N ILE A 102 -11.33 -44.00 -22.58
CA ILE A 102 -11.40 -44.25 -24.05
C ILE A 102 -11.76 -42.93 -24.78
N ALA A 103 -11.43 -42.81 -26.07
CA ALA A 103 -11.82 -41.68 -26.93
C ALA A 103 -12.92 -42.07 -27.93
N LYS A 104 -13.62 -41.08 -28.52
CA LYS A 104 -14.32 -41.28 -29.79
C LYS A 104 -14.44 -40.00 -30.62
N GLU A 105 -13.96 -40.09 -31.86
CA GLU A 105 -14.00 -39.07 -32.90
C GLU A 105 -14.54 -39.74 -34.17
N VAL A 106 -15.23 -38.98 -35.04
CA VAL A 106 -15.69 -39.46 -36.36
C VAL A 106 -15.55 -38.32 -37.37
N VAL A 107 -14.85 -38.59 -38.48
CA VAL A 107 -14.50 -37.66 -39.55
C VAL A 107 -15.37 -37.90 -40.79
N LYS A 108 -15.53 -36.90 -41.67
CA LYS A 108 -15.69 -37.12 -43.12
C LYS A 108 -15.32 -35.91 -44.01
N GLU A 109 -14.90 -36.20 -45.24
CA GLU A 109 -14.52 -35.24 -46.31
C GLU A 109 -15.77 -34.62 -47.00
N GLY A 110 -15.71 -33.64 -47.93
CA GLY A 110 -14.62 -32.86 -48.56
C GLY A 110 -15.10 -32.17 -49.87
N GLN A 111 -14.21 -31.46 -50.59
CA GLN A 111 -14.46 -30.71 -51.86
C GLN A 111 -15.33 -29.42 -51.72
N SER A 112 -15.27 -28.38 -52.58
CA SER A 112 -14.49 -28.08 -53.80
C SER A 112 -14.08 -26.58 -53.88
N GLU A 113 -13.38 -26.18 -54.95
CA GLU A 113 -12.89 -24.80 -55.21
C GLU A 113 -13.99 -23.81 -55.68
N GLU A 114 -13.78 -22.51 -55.44
CA GLU A 114 -13.87 -21.46 -56.48
C GLU A 114 -13.22 -20.14 -56.02
N THR A 115 -12.66 -19.34 -56.95
CA THR A 115 -11.95 -18.08 -56.66
C THR A 115 -12.53 -16.88 -57.39
N HIS A 116 -12.93 -15.82 -56.68
CA HIS A 116 -13.17 -14.49 -57.25
C HIS A 116 -12.73 -13.38 -56.28
N ALA A 117 -12.36 -12.21 -56.81
CA ALA A 117 -11.63 -11.17 -56.07
C ALA A 117 -12.25 -9.76 -56.22
N ALA A 118 -12.17 -8.99 -55.12
CA ALA A 118 -12.45 -7.55 -55.02
C ALA A 118 -13.95 -7.18 -55.24
N PRO A 119 -14.43 -5.96 -54.88
CA PRO A 119 -13.72 -4.67 -54.89
C PRO A 119 -13.36 -4.09 -53.52
N VAL A 120 -12.34 -3.22 -53.52
CA VAL A 120 -12.04 -2.30 -52.41
C VAL A 120 -13.00 -1.12 -52.47
N VAL A 121 -13.77 -0.89 -51.39
CA VAL A 121 -14.60 0.33 -51.26
C VAL A 121 -13.70 1.48 -50.78
N LYS A 122 -13.55 2.51 -51.62
CA LYS A 122 -13.04 3.81 -51.17
C LYS A 122 -14.11 4.47 -50.30
N LEU A 123 -13.75 4.90 -49.09
CA LEU A 123 -14.49 5.91 -48.36
C LEU A 123 -13.72 7.23 -48.42
N GLU A 124 -14.44 8.30 -48.74
CA GLU A 124 -13.85 9.60 -49.02
C GLU A 124 -13.49 10.34 -47.73
N VAL A 125 -12.30 10.94 -47.69
CA VAL A 125 -11.92 11.85 -46.60
C VAL A 125 -12.70 13.16 -46.80
N LYS A 126 -13.88 13.25 -46.17
CA LYS A 126 -14.46 14.56 -45.86
C LYS A 126 -13.58 15.23 -44.82
N GLY A 127 -13.00 16.37 -45.19
CA GLY A 127 -12.39 17.26 -44.22
C GLY A 127 -13.48 17.91 -43.38
N ASP A 128 -13.78 17.32 -42.22
CA ASP A 128 -14.51 18.04 -41.19
C ASP A 128 -13.65 19.17 -40.63
N LYS A 129 -14.32 20.25 -40.27
CA LYS A 129 -13.67 21.53 -39.94
C LYS A 129 -12.91 21.41 -38.63
N HIS A 130 -11.94 22.30 -38.43
CA HIS A 130 -11.53 22.64 -37.07
C HIS A 130 -12.78 23.06 -36.28
N ALA A 131 -13.21 22.20 -35.35
CA ALA A 131 -13.96 22.67 -34.21
C ALA A 131 -13.01 23.56 -33.42
N GLU A 132 -13.31 24.86 -33.37
CA GLU A 132 -12.73 25.71 -32.34
C GLU A 132 -13.10 25.05 -31.00
N VAL A 133 -12.09 24.67 -30.21
CA VAL A 133 -12.32 24.29 -28.82
C VAL A 133 -12.74 25.59 -28.14
N SER A 134 -14.06 25.79 -28.04
CA SER A 134 -14.61 26.83 -27.21
C SER A 134 -14.08 26.61 -25.80
N HIS A 135 -13.24 27.54 -25.34
CA HIS A 135 -12.97 27.68 -23.92
C HIS A 135 -14.31 28.00 -23.26
N GLU A 136 -15.00 26.98 -22.76
CA GLU A 136 -16.15 27.19 -21.89
C GLU A 136 -15.68 28.04 -20.70
N GLU A 137 -16.42 29.10 -20.41
CA GLU A 137 -16.13 29.97 -19.29
C GLU A 137 -16.39 29.19 -17.98
N HIS A 138 -15.37 28.47 -17.50
CA HIS A 138 -15.41 27.75 -16.23
C HIS A 138 -15.92 28.69 -15.14
N ASP A 139 -17.10 28.41 -14.58
CA ASP A 139 -17.68 29.23 -13.50
C ASP A 139 -16.66 29.35 -12.36
N PRO A 140 -16.17 30.58 -12.06
CA PRO A 140 -15.19 30.79 -11.00
C PRO A 140 -15.68 30.34 -9.62
N ASN A 141 -17.00 30.23 -9.43
CA ASN A 141 -17.59 29.70 -8.20
C ASN A 141 -17.47 28.17 -8.13
N ALA A 142 -17.83 27.45 -9.21
CA ALA A 142 -17.70 25.98 -9.27
C ALA A 142 -16.24 25.52 -9.10
N HIS A 143 -15.28 26.24 -9.70
CA HIS A 143 -13.85 25.98 -9.48
C HIS A 143 -13.44 26.21 -8.01
N ALA A 144 -13.87 27.34 -7.41
CA ALA A 144 -13.55 27.67 -6.03
C ALA A 144 -14.24 26.74 -5.01
N GLU A 145 -15.41 26.17 -5.33
CA GLU A 145 -16.11 25.17 -4.53
C GLU A 145 -15.39 23.82 -4.55
N HIS A 146 -14.95 23.34 -5.72
CA HIS A 146 -14.10 22.15 -5.82
C HIS A 146 -12.81 22.32 -4.99
N VAL A 147 -12.13 23.47 -5.10
CA VAL A 147 -10.92 23.76 -4.32
C VAL A 147 -11.20 23.89 -2.82
N LEU A 148 -12.38 24.39 -2.42
CA LEU A 148 -12.82 24.42 -1.01
C LEU A 148 -12.90 23.00 -0.44
N HIS A 149 -13.52 22.05 -1.16
CA HIS A 149 -13.61 20.65 -0.73
C HIS A 149 -12.23 20.00 -0.58
N GLN A 150 -11.33 20.18 -1.57
CA GLN A 150 -9.94 19.68 -1.49
C GLN A 150 -9.21 20.22 -0.24
N LEU A 151 -9.30 21.52 0.03
CA LEU A 151 -8.60 22.16 1.15
C LEU A 151 -9.22 21.80 2.51
N GLN A 152 -10.53 21.58 2.59
CA GLN A 152 -11.21 21.10 3.81
C GLN A 152 -10.94 19.62 4.11
N ASN A 153 -10.82 18.78 3.07
CA ASN A 153 -10.49 17.36 3.22
C ASN A 153 -9.05 17.13 3.70
N LYS A 154 -8.13 18.08 3.53
CA LYS A 154 -6.71 17.92 3.86
C LYS A 154 -6.41 17.53 5.31
N PRO A 155 -6.84 18.27 6.37
CA PRO A 155 -6.58 17.87 7.75
C PRO A 155 -7.27 16.55 8.14
N TRP A 156 -8.42 16.23 7.54
CA TRP A 156 -9.10 14.94 7.72
C TRP A 156 -8.32 13.78 7.10
N SER A 157 -7.81 13.94 5.88
CA SER A 157 -7.04 12.94 5.16
C SER A 157 -5.69 12.66 5.84
N ALA A 158 -5.03 13.71 6.33
CA ALA A 158 -3.81 13.62 7.14
C ALA A 158 -4.03 12.79 8.43
N LEU A 159 -5.18 12.95 9.10
CA LEU A 159 -5.54 12.13 10.25
C LEU A 159 -5.86 10.68 9.84
N TYR A 160 -6.60 10.49 8.73
CA TYR A 160 -6.99 9.17 8.23
C TYR A 160 -5.78 8.31 7.87
N VAL A 161 -4.87 8.82 7.03
CA VAL A 161 -3.69 8.08 6.55
C VAL A 161 -2.79 7.64 7.70
N ALA A 162 -2.56 8.50 8.68
CA ALA A 162 -1.76 8.16 9.85
C ALA A 162 -2.50 7.15 10.75
N CYS A 163 -3.82 7.23 10.89
CA CYS A 163 -4.60 6.29 11.68
C CYS A 163 -4.62 4.88 11.06
N ILE A 164 -4.92 4.76 9.76
CA ILE A 164 -4.96 3.48 9.05
C ILE A 164 -3.56 2.85 8.95
N PHE A 165 -2.51 3.64 8.75
CA PHE A 165 -1.13 3.14 8.73
C PHE A 165 -0.77 2.44 10.06
N PHE A 166 -0.94 3.10 11.22
CA PHE A 166 -0.60 2.48 12.51
C PHE A 166 -1.59 1.36 12.93
N LEU A 167 -2.84 1.38 12.44
CA LEU A 167 -3.79 0.27 12.57
C LEU A 167 -3.29 -0.98 11.84
N LEU A 168 -3.01 -0.85 10.54
CA LEU A 168 -2.60 -1.96 9.69
C LEU A 168 -1.18 -2.43 10.00
N LEU A 169 -0.28 -1.55 10.44
CA LEU A 169 1.02 -1.92 11.03
C LEU A 169 0.87 -2.96 12.16
N SER A 170 -0.16 -2.79 12.99
CA SER A 170 -0.48 -3.72 14.08
C SER A 170 -1.11 -5.02 13.56
N MET A 171 -1.86 -4.96 12.46
CA MET A 171 -2.39 -6.15 11.78
C MET A 171 -1.30 -6.98 11.11
N GLY A 172 -0.29 -6.35 10.49
CA GLY A 172 0.86 -7.05 9.92
C GLY A 172 1.61 -7.88 10.96
N VAL A 173 1.83 -7.33 12.17
CA VAL A 173 2.40 -8.08 13.30
C VAL A 173 1.48 -9.21 13.77
N LEU A 174 0.16 -9.00 13.79
CA LEU A 174 -0.82 -10.00 14.23
C LEU A 174 -0.94 -11.18 13.23
N ALA A 175 -0.90 -10.89 11.92
CA ALA A 175 -0.83 -11.87 10.85
C ALA A 175 0.47 -12.68 10.91
N PHE A 176 1.63 -12.01 11.03
CA PHE A 176 2.92 -12.71 11.17
C PHE A 176 2.95 -13.59 12.42
N TYR A 177 2.43 -13.09 13.56
CA TYR A 177 2.29 -13.86 14.80
C TYR A 177 1.41 -15.11 14.63
N ALA A 178 0.29 -15.02 13.92
CA ALA A 178 -0.56 -16.17 13.63
C ALA A 178 0.15 -17.19 12.71
N ILE A 179 0.84 -16.72 11.66
CA ILE A 179 1.63 -17.56 10.75
C ILE A 179 2.70 -18.33 11.52
N GLN A 180 3.50 -17.66 12.36
CA GLN A 180 4.57 -18.32 13.14
C GLN A 180 4.03 -19.39 14.12
N GLN A 181 2.80 -19.26 14.62
CA GLN A 181 2.16 -20.27 15.47
C GLN A 181 1.60 -21.46 14.68
N VAL A 182 1.03 -21.24 13.49
CA VAL A 182 0.51 -22.31 12.63
C VAL A 182 1.64 -23.06 11.92
N ALA A 183 2.73 -22.38 11.56
CA ALA A 183 3.94 -22.95 10.98
C ALA A 183 4.86 -23.66 12.01
N GLN A 184 4.50 -23.65 13.30
CA GLN A 184 5.26 -24.28 14.40
C GLN A 184 6.75 -23.87 14.41
N ALA A 185 7.04 -22.58 14.18
CA ALA A 185 8.39 -22.11 13.88
C ALA A 185 9.31 -22.09 15.11
N GLY A 186 10.36 -22.92 15.09
CA GLY A 186 11.32 -23.14 16.19
C GLY A 186 12.22 -21.99 16.63
N TRP A 187 12.13 -20.81 16.02
CA TRP A 187 12.94 -19.62 16.37
C TRP A 187 12.09 -18.46 16.94
N SER A 188 10.79 -18.43 16.62
CA SER A 188 9.89 -17.35 17.03
C SER A 188 9.45 -17.30 18.51
N PRO A 189 9.45 -18.39 19.32
CA PRO A 189 8.94 -18.36 20.69
C PRO A 189 9.55 -17.30 21.62
N VAL A 190 10.85 -16.99 21.50
CA VAL A 190 11.52 -15.91 22.28
C VAL A 190 11.04 -14.50 21.89
N LEU A 191 10.37 -14.33 20.74
CA LEU A 191 9.87 -13.04 20.25
C LEU A 191 8.35 -12.85 20.47
N PHE A 192 7.59 -13.91 20.74
CA PHE A 192 6.13 -13.84 20.83
C PHE A 192 5.60 -12.81 21.85
N ARG A 193 6.29 -12.59 22.98
CA ARG A 193 5.88 -11.58 23.97
C ARG A 193 6.11 -10.14 23.46
N VAL A 194 7.15 -9.92 22.64
CA VAL A 194 7.38 -8.63 21.95
C VAL A 194 6.25 -8.36 20.96
N MET A 195 5.88 -9.36 20.16
CA MET A 195 4.80 -9.29 19.17
C MET A 195 3.41 -9.09 19.82
N GLN A 196 3.15 -9.73 20.97
CA GLN A 196 1.95 -9.49 21.79
C GLN A 196 1.91 -8.10 22.45
N GLY A 197 3.08 -7.49 22.68
CA GLY A 197 3.23 -6.11 23.12
C GLY A 197 2.93 -5.11 22.01
N ILE A 198 3.48 -5.31 20.81
CA ILE A 198 3.22 -4.47 19.63
C ILE A 198 1.73 -4.48 19.26
N THR A 199 1.12 -5.67 19.18
CA THR A 199 -0.32 -5.84 18.90
C THR A 199 -1.23 -5.35 20.02
N ALA A 200 -0.70 -4.73 21.09
CA ALA A 200 -1.51 -4.00 22.06
C ALA A 200 -2.06 -2.68 21.54
N TYR A 201 -1.46 -2.11 20.48
CA TYR A 201 -1.97 -0.89 19.87
C TYR A 201 -3.26 -1.11 19.07
N LEU A 202 -3.43 -2.27 18.42
CA LEU A 202 -4.60 -2.63 17.61
C LEU A 202 -5.96 -2.21 18.23
N PRO A 203 -6.35 -2.62 19.45
CA PRO A 203 -7.64 -2.23 20.03
C PRO A 203 -7.81 -0.73 20.26
N VAL A 204 -6.71 0.02 20.46
CA VAL A 204 -6.76 1.49 20.59
C VAL A 204 -6.95 2.12 19.21
N ALA A 205 -6.19 1.66 18.22
CA ALA A 205 -6.30 2.10 16.83
C ALA A 205 -7.71 1.84 16.28
N SER A 206 -8.26 0.64 16.49
CA SER A 206 -9.58 0.24 16.02
C SER A 206 -10.69 1.17 16.50
N VAL A 207 -10.64 1.63 17.75
CA VAL A 207 -11.65 2.56 18.30
C VAL A 207 -11.52 3.94 17.66
N ILE A 208 -10.31 4.50 17.56
CA ILE A 208 -10.10 5.83 16.95
C ILE A 208 -10.48 5.80 15.47
N PHE A 209 -10.06 4.77 14.75
CA PHE A 209 -10.36 4.60 13.33
C PHE A 209 -11.86 4.42 13.07
N PHE A 210 -12.56 3.59 13.84
CA PHE A 210 -14.01 3.42 13.72
C PHE A 210 -14.77 4.72 14.00
N ILE A 211 -14.30 5.55 14.96
CA ILE A 211 -14.85 6.89 15.18
C ILE A 211 -14.67 7.78 13.94
N ILE A 212 -13.51 7.75 13.28
CA ILE A 212 -13.29 8.49 12.02
C ILE A 212 -14.28 8.02 10.94
N LEU A 213 -14.46 6.70 10.75
CA LEU A 213 -15.43 6.17 9.77
C LEU A 213 -16.87 6.65 10.04
N VAL A 214 -17.29 6.68 11.31
CA VAL A 214 -18.61 7.19 11.72
C VAL A 214 -18.72 8.71 11.47
N LEU A 215 -17.66 9.48 11.71
CA LEU A 215 -17.66 10.93 11.45
C LEU A 215 -17.80 11.25 9.95
N CYS A 216 -17.27 10.40 9.05
CA CYS A 216 -17.49 10.54 7.61
C CYS A 216 -18.99 10.40 7.25
N GLY A 217 -19.67 9.34 7.72
CA GLY A 217 -21.10 9.15 7.43
C GLY A 217 -22.06 10.04 8.21
N LEU A 218 -21.58 10.77 9.21
CA LEU A 218 -22.29 11.91 9.81
C LEU A 218 -22.05 13.23 9.03
N HIS A 219 -21.34 13.17 7.90
CA HIS A 219 -20.99 14.29 7.02
C HIS A 219 -20.20 15.42 7.74
N PHE A 220 -19.28 15.08 8.64
CA PHE A 220 -18.30 16.05 9.17
C PHE A 220 -17.11 16.30 8.23
N ASN A 221 -17.05 15.58 7.10
CA ASN A 221 -16.01 15.66 6.08
C ASN A 221 -16.54 15.13 4.74
N HIS A 222 -15.77 15.31 3.67
CA HIS A 222 -16.09 14.89 2.30
C HIS A 222 -15.01 13.94 1.74
N ILE A 223 -14.42 13.07 2.58
CA ILE A 223 -13.28 12.23 2.18
C ILE A 223 -13.73 11.11 1.21
N PHE A 224 -14.97 10.65 1.29
CA PHE A 224 -15.54 9.61 0.44
C PHE A 224 -16.65 10.19 -0.44
N VAL A 225 -16.44 10.21 -1.77
CA VAL A 225 -17.41 10.77 -2.74
C VAL A 225 -18.77 10.07 -2.66
N TRP A 226 -18.79 8.75 -2.49
CA TRP A 226 -20.03 7.95 -2.38
C TRP A 226 -20.86 8.20 -1.10
N LEU A 227 -20.36 8.98 -0.13
CA LEU A 227 -21.12 9.47 1.02
C LEU A 227 -21.81 10.83 0.76
N GLU A 228 -21.70 11.38 -0.44
CA GLU A 228 -22.31 12.67 -0.77
C GLU A 228 -23.85 12.60 -0.89
N LYS A 229 -24.52 13.70 -0.56
CA LYS A 229 -25.99 13.77 -0.53
C LYS A 229 -26.53 13.96 -1.95
N GLY A 230 -27.43 13.06 -2.36
CA GLY A 230 -28.07 13.10 -3.68
C GLY A 230 -27.38 12.22 -4.74
N ILE A 231 -26.18 11.69 -4.47
CA ILE A 231 -25.39 10.92 -5.46
C ILE A 231 -26.08 9.64 -5.97
N THR A 232 -27.11 9.17 -5.27
CA THR A 232 -27.93 8.00 -5.63
C THR A 232 -29.38 8.33 -6.00
N ASP A 233 -29.77 9.62 -6.05
CA ASP A 233 -31.11 10.07 -6.47
C ASP A 233 -31.05 10.62 -7.90
N PRO A 234 -31.69 9.97 -8.90
CA PRO A 234 -31.71 10.43 -10.30
C PRO A 234 -32.27 11.84 -10.54
N ASN A 235 -32.87 12.46 -9.52
CA ASN A 235 -33.41 13.83 -9.58
C ASN A 235 -32.44 14.87 -8.99
N SER A 236 -31.27 14.45 -8.49
CA SER A 236 -30.23 15.34 -7.94
C SER A 236 -29.28 15.85 -9.02
N ALA A 237 -28.77 17.07 -8.85
CA ALA A 237 -27.67 17.59 -9.67
C ALA A 237 -26.35 16.81 -9.45
N ASN A 238 -26.22 16.10 -8.33
CA ASN A 238 -25.01 15.39 -7.93
C ASN A 238 -25.11 13.88 -8.26
N TYR A 239 -26.11 13.44 -9.04
CA TYR A 239 -26.35 12.04 -9.37
C TYR A 239 -25.21 11.42 -10.20
N ASP A 240 -24.74 10.24 -9.79
CA ASP A 240 -23.76 9.45 -10.55
C ASP A 240 -24.27 8.01 -10.72
N GLU A 241 -24.47 7.58 -11.96
CA GLU A 241 -25.03 6.26 -12.30
C GLU A 241 -24.11 5.10 -11.88
N ILE A 242 -22.79 5.28 -11.93
CA ILE A 242 -21.80 4.25 -11.58
C ILE A 242 -21.78 4.05 -10.06
N ILE A 243 -21.82 5.13 -9.29
CA ILE A 243 -21.88 5.10 -7.82
C ILE A 243 -23.26 4.60 -7.35
N ALA A 244 -24.35 5.03 -8.01
CA ALA A 244 -25.70 4.53 -7.74
C ALA A 244 -25.80 3.01 -7.99
N GLY A 245 -25.21 2.50 -9.08
CA GLY A 245 -25.09 1.05 -9.33
C GLY A 245 -24.30 0.31 -8.24
N LYS A 246 -23.27 0.95 -7.66
CA LYS A 246 -22.45 0.41 -6.57
C LYS A 246 -23.10 0.54 -5.17
N HIS A 247 -24.22 1.25 -5.01
CA HIS A 247 -24.90 1.51 -3.71
C HIS A 247 -25.31 0.25 -2.93
N GLY A 248 -25.60 -0.87 -3.61
CA GLY A 248 -25.87 -2.16 -2.95
C GLY A 248 -24.72 -2.63 -2.05
N TYR A 249 -23.49 -2.21 -2.35
CA TYR A 249 -22.29 -2.46 -1.55
C TYR A 249 -21.82 -1.20 -0.78
N LEU A 250 -21.86 -0.03 -1.42
CA LEU A 250 -21.44 1.27 -0.88
C LEU A 250 -22.57 2.04 -0.16
N ASN A 251 -23.46 1.36 0.57
CA ASN A 251 -24.37 2.04 1.50
C ASN A 251 -23.73 2.12 2.89
N PHE A 252 -23.81 3.31 3.51
CA PHE A 252 -23.18 3.60 4.79
C PHE A 252 -23.50 2.60 5.92
N PRO A 253 -24.76 2.15 6.14
CA PRO A 253 -25.08 1.19 7.20
C PRO A 253 -24.36 -0.15 7.01
N PHE A 254 -24.35 -0.70 5.79
CA PHE A 254 -23.66 -1.97 5.51
C PHE A 254 -22.14 -1.81 5.64
N TRP A 255 -21.56 -0.73 5.12
CA TRP A 255 -20.13 -0.44 5.23
C TRP A 255 -19.64 -0.31 6.68
N ILE A 256 -20.37 0.41 7.55
CA ILE A 256 -20.05 0.46 9.00
C ILE A 256 -20.19 -0.91 9.67
N VAL A 257 -21.21 -1.70 9.31
CA VAL A 257 -21.39 -3.05 9.88
C VAL A 257 -20.25 -3.99 9.44
N ARG A 258 -19.81 -3.95 8.17
CA ARG A 258 -18.62 -4.69 7.69
C ARG A 258 -17.38 -4.29 8.49
N ALA A 259 -17.11 -2.98 8.58
CA ALA A 259 -15.96 -2.46 9.31
C ALA A 259 -15.96 -2.88 10.80
N GLY A 260 -17.12 -2.81 11.45
CA GLY A 260 -17.31 -3.26 12.84
C GLY A 260 -17.03 -4.76 13.02
N ILE A 261 -17.47 -5.60 12.09
CA ILE A 261 -17.22 -7.06 12.10
C ILE A 261 -15.72 -7.36 11.95
N PHE A 262 -15.01 -6.69 11.04
CA PHE A 262 -13.58 -6.89 10.82
C PHE A 262 -12.76 -6.50 12.06
N LEU A 263 -12.97 -5.27 12.55
CA LEU A 263 -12.30 -4.76 13.74
C LEU A 263 -12.60 -5.62 14.99
N LEU A 264 -13.83 -6.10 15.15
CA LEU A 264 -14.19 -7.02 16.23
C LEU A 264 -13.47 -8.36 16.10
N GLY A 265 -13.50 -8.99 14.93
CA GLY A 265 -12.87 -10.30 14.69
C GLY A 265 -11.37 -10.29 14.97
N TRP A 266 -10.64 -9.28 14.49
CA TRP A 266 -9.21 -9.13 14.74
C TRP A 266 -8.90 -8.89 16.22
N ASN A 267 -9.67 -8.05 16.90
CA ASN A 267 -9.48 -7.76 18.33
C ASN A 267 -9.83 -8.95 19.23
N LEU A 268 -10.85 -9.75 18.87
CA LEU A 268 -11.17 -11.00 19.56
C LEU A 268 -10.04 -12.02 19.41
N TYR A 269 -9.48 -12.19 18.21
CA TYR A 269 -8.30 -13.05 18.02
C TYR A 269 -7.13 -12.60 18.90
N ARG A 270 -6.79 -11.30 18.84
CA ARG A 270 -5.69 -10.71 19.63
C ARG A 270 -5.91 -10.87 21.13
N HIS A 271 -7.14 -10.68 21.63
CA HIS A 271 -7.49 -10.90 23.03
C HIS A 271 -7.33 -12.37 23.43
N TYR A 272 -7.99 -13.29 22.73
CA TYR A 272 -8.03 -14.70 23.11
C TYR A 272 -6.66 -15.38 22.94
N SER A 273 -5.90 -15.06 21.90
CA SER A 273 -4.56 -15.63 21.71
C SER A 273 -3.61 -15.22 22.84
N ARG A 274 -3.61 -13.94 23.25
CA ARG A 274 -2.85 -13.48 24.43
C ARG A 274 -3.36 -14.15 25.72
N LYS A 275 -4.68 -14.26 25.92
CA LYS A 275 -5.28 -14.88 27.11
C LYS A 275 -4.86 -16.35 27.27
N ASN A 276 -5.03 -17.16 26.23
CA ASN A 276 -4.62 -18.57 26.25
C ASN A 276 -3.09 -18.72 26.39
N CYS A 277 -2.29 -17.82 25.76
CA CYS A 277 -0.83 -17.84 25.86
C CYS A 277 -0.29 -17.40 27.24
N LEU A 278 -1.07 -16.68 28.04
CA LEU A 278 -0.77 -16.47 29.46
C LEU A 278 -1.22 -17.68 30.30
N ALA A 279 -2.38 -18.27 30.00
CA ALA A 279 -2.85 -19.48 30.69
C ALA A 279 -1.96 -20.72 30.45
N GLN A 280 -1.30 -20.83 29.29
CA GLN A 280 -0.34 -21.90 28.98
C GLN A 280 0.90 -21.86 29.89
N ASP A 281 1.40 -20.67 30.22
CA ASP A 281 2.62 -20.47 31.04
C ASP A 281 2.48 -21.02 32.47
N ASP A 282 1.26 -21.02 33.01
CA ASP A 282 0.94 -21.46 34.37
C ASP A 282 0.15 -22.80 34.41
N ALA A 283 -0.07 -23.43 33.25
CA ALA A 283 -0.74 -24.74 33.14
C ALA A 283 0.28 -25.90 33.11
N ASN A 284 -0.23 -27.12 33.32
CA ASN A 284 0.55 -28.37 33.27
C ASN A 284 0.34 -29.18 31.96
N ASP A 285 -0.53 -28.72 31.06
CA ASP A 285 -0.89 -29.39 29.80
C ASP A 285 -0.83 -28.45 28.58
N ASP A 286 -0.93 -29.01 27.37
CA ASP A 286 -0.85 -28.23 26.12
C ASP A 286 -2.21 -27.93 25.48
N LEU A 287 -3.29 -27.94 26.26
CA LEU A 287 -4.64 -27.62 25.76
C LEU A 287 -4.71 -26.16 25.30
N ASN A 288 -4.09 -25.23 26.02
CA ASN A 288 -4.06 -23.81 25.63
C ASN A 288 -3.21 -23.56 24.37
N TYR A 289 -2.09 -24.26 24.20
CA TYR A 289 -1.30 -24.25 22.97
C TYR A 289 -2.10 -24.79 21.77
N LYS A 290 -2.70 -25.99 21.87
CA LYS A 290 -3.51 -26.57 20.77
C LYS A 290 -4.76 -25.74 20.46
N LYS A 291 -5.35 -25.07 21.45
CA LYS A 291 -6.42 -24.09 21.27
C LYS A 291 -5.94 -22.86 20.49
N ASN A 292 -4.76 -22.32 20.79
CA ASN A 292 -4.18 -21.20 20.04
C ASN A 292 -3.77 -21.57 18.61
N PHE A 293 -3.30 -22.78 18.37
CA PHE A 293 -3.04 -23.29 17.02
C PHE A 293 -4.32 -23.26 16.16
N LYS A 294 -5.40 -23.89 16.65
CA LYS A 294 -6.71 -23.89 15.95
C LYS A 294 -7.27 -22.47 15.76
N LEU A 295 -7.18 -21.64 16.79
CA LEU A 295 -7.64 -20.25 16.76
C LEU A 295 -6.86 -19.40 15.74
N SER A 296 -5.55 -19.64 15.59
CA SER A 296 -4.70 -18.92 14.62
C SER A 296 -4.96 -19.38 13.19
N ALA A 297 -5.17 -20.68 12.96
CA ALA A 297 -5.57 -21.18 11.65
C ALA A 297 -6.93 -20.60 11.19
N GLY A 298 -7.93 -20.58 12.09
CA GLY A 298 -9.23 -19.95 11.81
C GLY A 298 -9.14 -18.44 11.60
N PHE A 299 -8.28 -17.76 12.38
CA PHE A 299 -8.02 -16.32 12.18
C PHE A 299 -7.37 -16.03 10.83
N LEU A 300 -6.43 -16.84 10.34
CA LEU A 300 -5.79 -16.59 9.03
C LEU A 300 -6.79 -16.67 7.87
N VAL A 301 -7.75 -17.62 7.91
CA VAL A 301 -8.84 -17.69 6.92
C VAL A 301 -9.75 -16.46 7.00
N PHE A 302 -10.17 -16.07 8.21
CA PHE A 302 -10.96 -14.84 8.41
C PHE A 302 -10.20 -13.58 7.98
N PHE A 303 -8.90 -13.53 8.27
CA PHE A 303 -8.02 -12.40 7.94
C PHE A 303 -7.93 -12.20 6.43
N ILE A 304 -7.60 -13.22 5.63
CA ILE A 304 -7.48 -13.07 4.17
C ILE A 304 -8.76 -12.52 3.52
N VAL A 305 -9.93 -12.97 3.99
CA VAL A 305 -11.23 -12.48 3.50
C VAL A 305 -11.51 -11.04 3.97
N SER A 306 -11.38 -10.77 5.28
CA SER A 306 -11.63 -9.43 5.83
C SER A 306 -10.62 -8.38 5.35
N GLU A 307 -9.39 -8.77 5.06
CA GLU A 307 -8.32 -7.94 4.50
C GLU A 307 -8.61 -7.49 3.06
N SER A 308 -9.06 -8.42 2.22
CA SER A 308 -9.44 -8.13 0.83
C SER A 308 -10.61 -7.13 0.80
N ILE A 309 -11.63 -7.37 1.62
CA ILE A 309 -12.82 -6.51 1.71
C ILE A 309 -12.49 -5.16 2.37
N MET A 310 -11.60 -5.14 3.38
CA MET A 310 -11.09 -3.92 4.00
C MET A 310 -10.39 -3.02 2.98
N SER A 311 -9.52 -3.59 2.14
CA SER A 311 -8.79 -2.83 1.13
C SER A 311 -9.75 -2.13 0.15
N TRP A 312 -10.84 -2.80 -0.22
CA TRP A 312 -11.92 -2.19 -0.99
C TRP A 312 -12.65 -1.10 -0.20
N ASP A 313 -13.05 -1.39 1.03
CA ASP A 313 -13.88 -0.53 1.87
C ASP A 313 -13.18 0.76 2.35
N TRP A 314 -11.90 0.70 2.72
CA TRP A 314 -11.19 1.77 3.44
C TRP A 314 -10.09 2.47 2.64
N ILE A 315 -9.80 2.01 1.41
CA ILE A 315 -8.76 2.61 0.57
C ILE A 315 -9.21 2.71 -0.90
N MET A 316 -9.74 1.64 -1.50
CA MET A 316 -10.21 1.71 -2.89
C MET A 316 -11.40 2.67 -3.02
N SER A 317 -12.33 2.65 -2.05
CA SER A 317 -13.55 3.47 -2.05
C SER A 317 -13.36 4.99 -1.96
N PHE A 318 -12.11 5.50 -1.85
CA PHE A 318 -11.84 6.92 -2.08
C PHE A 318 -12.05 7.32 -3.54
N ASP A 319 -11.79 6.40 -4.47
CA ASP A 319 -12.05 6.52 -5.90
C ASP A 319 -13.11 5.47 -6.27
N PRO A 320 -14.42 5.81 -6.19
CA PRO A 320 -15.49 4.84 -6.40
C PRO A 320 -15.73 4.53 -7.88
N HIS A 321 -15.03 5.19 -8.82
CA HIS A 321 -15.07 4.89 -10.25
C HIS A 321 -14.10 3.75 -10.57
N TRP A 322 -12.84 3.88 -10.18
CA TRP A 322 -11.75 2.91 -10.37
C TRP A 322 -12.00 1.55 -9.70
N PHE A 323 -11.41 0.47 -10.24
CA PHE A 323 -11.32 -0.81 -9.54
C PHE A 323 -10.12 -1.68 -9.95
N SER A 324 -9.55 -2.43 -8.98
CA SER A 324 -8.45 -3.35 -9.29
C SER A 324 -8.44 -4.61 -8.42
N THR A 325 -8.37 -5.77 -9.08
CA THR A 325 -8.46 -7.10 -8.43
C THR A 325 -7.27 -7.43 -7.54
N LEU A 326 -6.06 -6.98 -7.90
CA LEU A 326 -4.82 -7.26 -7.16
C LEU A 326 -4.65 -6.38 -5.91
N PHE A 327 -5.43 -5.30 -5.80
CA PHE A 327 -5.22 -4.22 -4.84
C PHE A 327 -5.19 -4.69 -3.38
N GLY A 328 -6.04 -5.64 -2.99
CA GLY A 328 -6.03 -6.18 -1.62
C GLY A 328 -4.75 -6.92 -1.23
N TRP A 329 -4.06 -7.54 -2.19
CA TRP A 329 -2.76 -8.17 -1.92
C TRP A 329 -1.63 -7.16 -1.87
N TYR A 330 -1.73 -6.09 -2.67
CA TYR A 330 -0.79 -4.95 -2.64
C TYR A 330 -0.82 -4.23 -1.28
N VAL A 331 -2.03 -3.90 -0.80
CA VAL A 331 -2.27 -3.31 0.53
C VAL A 331 -1.77 -4.24 1.64
N PHE A 332 -2.11 -5.54 1.59
CA PHE A 332 -1.58 -6.52 2.54
C PHE A 332 -0.05 -6.50 2.61
N ALA A 333 0.64 -6.51 1.46
CA ALA A 333 2.09 -6.55 1.42
C ALA A 333 2.73 -5.32 2.08
N SER A 334 2.21 -4.11 1.84
CA SER A 334 2.82 -2.86 2.34
C SER A 334 2.85 -2.78 3.87
N PHE A 335 1.74 -3.12 4.53
CA PHE A 335 1.72 -3.14 6.00
C PHE A 335 2.33 -4.41 6.60
N PHE A 336 2.37 -5.53 5.88
CA PHE A 336 2.99 -6.77 6.37
C PHE A 336 4.53 -6.63 6.45
N VAL A 337 5.18 -6.04 5.44
CA VAL A 337 6.60 -5.63 5.50
C VAL A 337 6.85 -4.70 6.69
N SER A 338 6.01 -3.67 6.83
CA SER A 338 6.09 -2.67 7.89
C SER A 338 5.94 -3.29 9.29
N GLY A 339 5.05 -4.28 9.43
CA GLY A 339 4.85 -5.05 10.65
C GLY A 339 6.09 -5.86 11.04
N ILE A 340 6.64 -6.66 10.12
CA ILE A 340 7.88 -7.45 10.34
C ILE A 340 9.04 -6.53 10.72
N THR A 341 9.17 -5.39 10.02
CA THR A 341 10.16 -4.36 10.29
C THR A 341 10.04 -3.81 11.70
N THR A 342 8.81 -3.53 12.16
CA THR A 342 8.53 -3.04 13.51
C THR A 342 8.87 -4.07 14.60
N ILE A 343 8.65 -5.37 14.34
CA ILE A 343 9.12 -6.45 15.25
C ILE A 343 10.64 -6.38 15.42
N ALA A 344 11.38 -6.22 14.32
CA ALA A 344 12.84 -6.11 14.36
C ALA A 344 13.32 -4.87 15.14
N LEU A 345 12.76 -3.69 14.87
CA LEU A 345 13.15 -2.45 15.55
C LEU A 345 12.89 -2.51 17.07
N VAL A 346 11.73 -2.99 17.51
CA VAL A 346 11.41 -3.12 18.94
C VAL A 346 12.27 -4.21 19.60
N THR A 347 12.55 -5.31 18.91
CA THR A 347 13.44 -6.39 19.39
C THR A 347 14.88 -5.88 19.56
N ILE A 348 15.43 -5.16 18.57
CA ILE A 348 16.76 -4.53 18.64
C ILE A 348 16.81 -3.52 19.79
N TYR A 349 15.78 -2.68 19.94
CA TYR A 349 15.69 -1.73 21.07
C TYR A 349 15.74 -2.44 22.43
N LEU A 350 14.89 -3.46 22.66
CA LEU A 350 14.86 -4.20 23.92
C LEU A 350 16.18 -4.94 24.20
N LYS A 351 16.78 -5.56 23.17
CA LYS A 351 18.11 -6.19 23.27
C LYS A 351 19.19 -5.17 23.64
N SER A 352 19.17 -3.96 23.06
CA SER A 352 20.11 -2.87 23.39
C SER A 352 20.02 -2.36 24.83
N LYS A 353 18.95 -2.74 25.55
CA LYS A 353 18.71 -2.41 26.96
C LYS A 353 18.81 -3.64 27.89
N GLY A 354 19.33 -4.77 27.40
CA GLY A 354 19.55 -5.98 28.18
C GLY A 354 18.28 -6.75 28.55
N TYR A 355 17.14 -6.47 27.92
CA TYR A 355 15.85 -7.09 28.26
C TYR A 355 15.56 -8.41 27.54
N LEU A 356 16.43 -8.84 26.61
CA LEU A 356 16.26 -10.05 25.81
C LEU A 356 17.56 -10.88 25.84
N GLU A 357 17.57 -11.91 26.68
CA GLU A 357 18.73 -12.78 26.94
C GLU A 357 19.02 -13.73 25.77
N TYR A 358 17.99 -14.46 25.32
CA TYR A 358 18.10 -15.55 24.34
C TYR A 358 18.06 -15.09 22.86
N VAL A 359 18.01 -13.79 22.60
CA VAL A 359 17.95 -13.24 21.23
C VAL A 359 19.37 -12.91 20.77
N ASN A 360 19.86 -13.64 19.77
CA ASN A 360 21.21 -13.48 19.20
C ASN A 360 21.17 -12.79 17.81
N THR A 361 22.32 -12.72 17.14
CA THR A 361 22.44 -12.17 15.77
C THR A 361 21.71 -13.01 14.71
N SER A 362 21.52 -14.32 14.94
CA SER A 362 20.80 -15.22 14.04
C SER A 362 19.30 -14.91 14.00
N HIS A 363 18.67 -14.65 15.15
CA HIS A 363 17.27 -14.17 15.23
C HIS A 363 17.09 -12.82 14.52
N ILE A 364 18.07 -11.93 14.65
CA ILE A 364 18.09 -10.62 14.00
C ILE A 364 18.25 -10.77 12.47
N HIS A 365 19.13 -11.66 12.03
CA HIS A 365 19.29 -12.05 10.63
C HIS A 365 18.03 -12.68 10.05
N ASP A 366 17.32 -13.51 10.83
CA ASP A 366 16.09 -14.15 10.39
C ASP A 366 14.98 -13.13 10.08
N LEU A 367 14.78 -12.16 10.98
CA LEU A 367 13.91 -11.01 10.73
C LEU A 367 14.38 -10.14 9.56
N ALA A 368 15.70 -9.94 9.41
CA ALA A 368 16.28 -9.16 8.32
C ALA A 368 16.08 -9.80 6.93
N LYS A 369 16.14 -11.14 6.81
CA LYS A 369 15.75 -11.82 5.57
C LYS A 369 14.23 -11.80 5.33
N PHE A 370 13.41 -11.83 6.38
CA PHE A 370 11.95 -11.75 6.23
C PHE A 370 11.49 -10.37 5.74
N MET A 371 11.99 -9.26 6.31
CA MET A 371 11.64 -7.92 5.80
C MET A 371 12.09 -7.72 4.34
N PHE A 372 13.29 -8.21 3.99
CA PHE A 372 13.85 -8.11 2.64
C PHE A 372 13.07 -8.95 1.60
N GLY A 373 12.76 -10.21 1.91
CA GLY A 373 12.03 -11.08 1.00
C GLY A 373 10.61 -10.58 0.72
N ILE A 374 9.93 -10.04 1.74
CA ILE A 374 8.57 -9.49 1.57
C ILE A 374 8.60 -8.09 0.93
N SER A 375 9.66 -7.27 1.07
CA SER A 375 9.74 -5.99 0.35
C SER A 375 9.92 -6.18 -1.17
N ILE A 376 10.63 -7.24 -1.59
CA ILE A 376 10.64 -7.68 -2.99
C ILE A 376 9.23 -8.12 -3.44
N PHE A 377 8.48 -8.86 -2.60
CA PHE A 377 7.11 -9.26 -2.90
C PHE A 377 6.15 -8.06 -3.05
N TRP A 378 6.24 -7.03 -2.19
CA TRP A 378 5.53 -5.76 -2.39
C TRP A 378 5.89 -5.11 -3.73
N THR A 379 7.18 -5.10 -4.09
CA THR A 379 7.66 -4.50 -5.35
C THR A 379 7.08 -5.21 -6.57
N TYR A 380 7.02 -6.55 -6.51
CA TYR A 380 6.38 -7.36 -7.56
C TYR A 380 4.89 -7.01 -7.73
N LEU A 381 4.15 -6.84 -6.63
CA LEU A 381 2.74 -6.45 -6.68
C LEU A 381 2.54 -5.02 -7.19
N TRP A 382 3.37 -4.07 -6.72
CA TRP A 382 3.39 -2.70 -7.24
C TRP A 382 3.59 -2.68 -8.76
N PHE A 383 4.64 -3.35 -9.23
CA PHE A 383 5.02 -3.34 -10.64
C PHE A 383 3.99 -4.07 -11.50
N SER A 384 3.47 -5.23 -11.07
CA SER A 384 2.47 -5.96 -11.86
C SER A 384 1.13 -5.23 -11.94
N GLN A 385 0.69 -4.54 -10.89
CA GLN A 385 -0.52 -3.69 -10.96
C GLN A 385 -0.32 -2.49 -11.90
N PHE A 386 0.81 -1.77 -11.76
CA PHE A 386 1.12 -0.63 -12.61
C PHE A 386 1.29 -1.03 -14.09
N MET A 387 2.12 -2.04 -14.36
CA MET A 387 2.50 -2.44 -15.72
C MET A 387 1.29 -2.95 -16.53
N LEU A 388 0.38 -3.71 -15.93
CA LEU A 388 -0.79 -4.24 -16.65
C LEU A 388 -1.77 -3.13 -17.06
N ILE A 389 -2.04 -2.16 -16.18
CA ILE A 389 -2.92 -1.02 -16.49
C ILE A 389 -2.23 -0.07 -17.49
N TRP A 390 -0.93 0.21 -17.31
CA TRP A 390 -0.15 1.02 -18.25
C TRP A 390 -0.05 0.41 -19.65
N TYR A 391 0.12 -0.92 -19.75
CA TYR A 391 0.29 -1.61 -21.04
C TYR A 391 -1.03 -1.73 -21.83
N ALA A 392 -2.14 -2.02 -21.16
CA ALA A 392 -3.45 -2.14 -21.81
C ALA A 392 -4.12 -0.79 -22.08
N ASN A 393 -3.80 0.23 -21.26
CA ASN A 393 -4.25 1.62 -21.37
C ASN A 393 -5.76 1.80 -21.64
N ILE A 394 -6.61 1.11 -20.89
CA ILE A 394 -8.08 1.24 -20.96
C ILE A 394 -8.47 2.57 -20.27
N PRO A 395 -9.12 3.53 -20.97
CA PRO A 395 -9.26 4.91 -20.48
C PRO A 395 -9.88 5.07 -19.09
N GLU A 396 -10.85 4.22 -18.74
CA GLU A 396 -11.57 4.23 -17.45
C GLU A 396 -10.63 4.03 -16.24
N GLU A 397 -9.72 3.05 -16.32
CA GLU A 397 -8.87 2.63 -15.19
C GLU A 397 -7.52 3.35 -15.10
N VAL A 398 -7.11 4.08 -16.13
CA VAL A 398 -5.75 4.64 -16.25
C VAL A 398 -5.65 6.06 -15.69
N THR A 399 -6.78 6.77 -15.58
CA THR A 399 -6.93 8.05 -14.87
C THR A 399 -6.27 8.04 -13.48
N TYR A 400 -6.43 6.94 -12.75
CA TYR A 400 -5.77 6.66 -11.47
C TYR A 400 -4.26 6.84 -11.54
N PHE A 401 -3.57 6.26 -12.53
CA PHE A 401 -2.11 6.41 -12.67
C PHE A 401 -1.69 7.72 -13.34
N ILE A 402 -2.48 8.26 -14.27
CA ILE A 402 -2.18 9.56 -14.92
C ILE A 402 -2.10 10.68 -13.87
N THR A 403 -3.15 10.82 -13.04
CA THR A 403 -3.20 11.84 -11.98
C THR A 403 -2.06 11.68 -10.97
N ARG A 404 -1.73 10.44 -10.60
CA ARG A 404 -0.62 10.12 -9.68
C ARG A 404 0.76 10.45 -10.28
N ILE A 405 1.00 10.14 -11.55
CA ILE A 405 2.28 10.43 -12.20
C ILE A 405 2.44 11.93 -12.47
N GLN A 406 1.36 12.64 -12.84
CA GLN A 406 1.42 14.08 -13.11
C GLN A 406 1.52 14.91 -11.82
N LEU A 407 0.69 14.64 -10.80
CA LEU A 407 0.60 15.46 -9.59
C LEU A 407 1.49 14.96 -8.44
N TYR A 408 1.77 13.65 -8.36
CA TYR A 408 2.50 13.00 -7.26
C TYR A 408 3.79 12.28 -7.73
N ASN A 409 4.40 12.75 -8.83
CA ASN A 409 5.58 12.14 -9.46
C ASN A 409 6.68 11.68 -8.46
N LEU A 410 7.17 12.61 -7.63
CA LEU A 410 8.21 12.33 -6.63
C LEU A 410 7.75 11.38 -5.52
N PRO A 411 6.59 11.58 -4.86
CA PRO A 411 6.02 10.57 -3.94
C PRO A 411 5.84 9.17 -4.57
N PHE A 412 5.38 9.09 -5.81
CA PHE A 412 5.04 7.83 -6.50
C PHE A 412 6.28 6.98 -6.77
N PHE A 413 7.28 7.51 -7.49
CA PHE A 413 8.53 6.77 -7.75
C PHE A 413 9.47 6.75 -6.53
N GLY A 414 9.39 7.74 -5.64
CA GLY A 414 10.13 7.77 -4.38
C GLY A 414 9.79 6.58 -3.47
N ALA A 415 8.51 6.18 -3.39
CA ALA A 415 8.09 4.98 -2.67
C ALA A 415 8.81 3.72 -3.20
N VAL A 416 8.97 3.59 -4.53
CA VAL A 416 9.71 2.46 -5.14
C VAL A 416 11.19 2.49 -4.76
N VAL A 417 11.84 3.66 -4.82
CA VAL A 417 13.26 3.79 -4.42
C VAL A 417 13.46 3.39 -2.95
N MET A 418 12.54 3.79 -2.06
CA MET A 418 12.62 3.51 -0.62
C MET A 418 12.27 2.06 -0.25
N ASN A 419 11.26 1.46 -0.87
CA ASN A 419 10.77 0.12 -0.54
C ASN A 419 11.45 -1.00 -1.34
N PHE A 420 12.07 -0.69 -2.49
CA PHE A 420 12.79 -1.66 -3.32
C PHE A 420 14.29 -1.37 -3.41
N VAL A 421 14.69 -0.27 -4.04
CA VAL A 421 16.10 -0.04 -4.45
C VAL A 421 17.02 0.05 -3.23
N PHE A 422 16.61 0.78 -2.20
CA PHE A 422 17.37 0.90 -0.95
C PHE A 422 17.53 -0.45 -0.22
N PRO A 423 16.46 -1.20 0.15
CA PRO A 423 16.63 -2.50 0.80
C PRO A 423 17.29 -3.55 -0.10
N LEU A 424 17.19 -3.46 -1.42
CA LEU A 424 17.94 -4.35 -2.33
C LEU A 424 19.45 -4.17 -2.20
N LEU A 425 19.95 -2.94 -2.24
CA LEU A 425 21.39 -2.68 -2.16
C LEU A 425 21.96 -2.90 -0.75
N ILE A 426 21.14 -2.77 0.29
CA ILE A 426 21.58 -2.87 1.70
C ILE A 426 21.36 -4.27 2.30
N LEU A 427 20.21 -4.90 2.02
CA LEU A 427 19.79 -6.17 2.66
C LEU A 427 19.99 -7.41 1.77
N VAL A 428 20.81 -7.34 0.72
CA VAL A 428 21.34 -8.57 0.08
C VAL A 428 22.40 -9.23 0.97
N ASN A 429 23.42 -8.50 1.42
CA ASN A 429 24.57 -9.03 2.15
C ASN A 429 24.20 -9.67 3.53
N THR A 430 24.65 -10.90 3.77
CA THR A 430 24.40 -11.69 5.01
C THR A 430 25.06 -11.11 6.26
N ASP A 431 26.19 -10.42 6.13
CA ASP A 431 26.90 -9.83 7.26
C ASP A 431 26.19 -8.55 7.70
N PHE A 432 25.74 -7.75 6.73
CA PHE A 432 24.93 -6.56 6.98
C PHE A 432 23.59 -6.92 7.65
N LYS A 433 22.97 -8.04 7.28
CA LYS A 433 21.81 -8.64 7.98
C LYS A 433 22.07 -9.05 9.44
N ARG A 434 23.31 -9.01 9.95
CA ARG A 434 23.64 -9.25 11.37
C ARG A 434 23.96 -7.96 12.13
N LEU A 435 24.18 -6.84 11.44
CA LEU A 435 24.51 -5.55 12.03
C LEU A 435 23.24 -4.77 12.42
N SER A 436 23.00 -4.61 13.72
CA SER A 436 21.79 -3.96 14.22
C SER A 436 21.61 -2.51 13.74
N TRP A 437 22.69 -1.76 13.47
CA TRP A 437 22.57 -0.40 12.94
C TRP A 437 22.05 -0.36 11.50
N VAL A 438 22.47 -1.31 10.66
CA VAL A 438 22.03 -1.43 9.26
C VAL A 438 20.54 -1.74 9.21
N ILE A 439 20.07 -2.62 10.07
CA ILE A 439 18.65 -3.00 10.16
C ILE A 439 17.80 -1.85 10.74
N VAL A 440 18.34 -1.06 11.67
CA VAL A 440 17.65 0.16 12.14
C VAL A 440 17.55 1.21 11.02
N MET A 441 18.61 1.41 10.23
CA MET A 441 18.59 2.28 9.05
C MET A 441 17.58 1.80 8.01
N ALA A 442 17.73 0.57 7.52
CA ALA A 442 16.86 0.00 6.49
C ALA A 442 15.40 -0.09 6.95
N GLY A 443 15.16 -0.51 8.19
CA GLY A 443 13.82 -0.55 8.76
C GLY A 443 13.16 0.83 8.90
N THR A 444 13.96 1.88 9.14
CA THR A 444 13.45 3.26 9.16
C THR A 444 13.07 3.73 7.75
N VAL A 445 13.91 3.44 6.74
CA VAL A 445 13.61 3.77 5.32
C VAL A 445 12.37 3.04 4.82
N ILE A 446 12.24 1.74 5.11
CA ILE A 446 11.07 0.90 4.76
C ILE A 446 9.78 1.43 5.40
N LEU A 447 9.81 1.79 6.69
CA LEU A 447 8.61 2.34 7.37
C LEU A 447 8.20 3.70 6.82
N LEU A 448 9.16 4.55 6.45
CA LEU A 448 8.86 5.83 5.80
C LEU A 448 8.34 5.62 4.37
N GLY A 449 8.93 4.70 3.60
CA GLY A 449 8.53 4.39 2.23
C GLY A 449 7.13 3.76 2.15
N HIS A 450 6.74 2.92 3.12
CA HIS A 450 5.35 2.45 3.22
C HIS A 450 4.40 3.48 3.82
N TYR A 451 4.86 4.46 4.61
CA TYR A 451 4.01 5.61 4.92
C TYR A 451 3.73 6.45 3.66
N VAL A 452 4.75 6.66 2.81
CA VAL A 452 4.57 7.33 1.51
C VAL A 452 3.67 6.52 0.57
N ASP A 453 3.71 5.18 0.61
CA ASP A 453 2.76 4.30 -0.09
C ASP A 453 1.30 4.55 0.34
N PHE A 454 1.00 4.55 1.65
CA PHE A 454 -0.34 4.89 2.14
C PHE A 454 -0.75 6.35 1.87
N PHE A 455 0.19 7.29 1.94
CA PHE A 455 -0.03 8.69 1.53
C PHE A 455 -0.39 8.79 0.05
N ASN A 456 0.34 8.09 -0.81
CA ASN A 456 0.06 8.00 -2.23
C ASN A 456 -1.33 7.41 -2.45
N MET A 457 -1.65 6.23 -1.92
CA MET A 457 -2.95 5.57 -2.17
C MET A 457 -4.15 6.51 -1.90
N ILE A 458 -4.11 7.26 -0.79
CA ILE A 458 -5.25 8.04 -0.29
C ILE A 458 -5.30 9.47 -0.86
N MET A 459 -4.23 10.26 -0.72
CA MET A 459 -4.31 11.74 -0.88
C MET A 459 -4.80 12.25 -2.24
N PRO A 460 -4.46 11.65 -3.41
CA PRO A 460 -4.95 12.13 -4.71
C PRO A 460 -6.48 12.10 -4.81
N GLY A 461 -7.13 11.08 -4.25
CA GLY A 461 -8.59 10.94 -4.25
C GLY A 461 -9.32 11.84 -3.25
N THR A 462 -8.60 12.58 -2.39
CA THR A 462 -9.22 13.38 -1.33
C THR A 462 -8.85 14.86 -1.36
N VAL A 463 -7.66 15.22 -1.88
CA VAL A 463 -7.19 16.60 -2.03
C VAL A 463 -6.69 16.94 -3.44
N GLY A 464 -6.63 15.99 -4.38
CA GLY A 464 -6.16 16.20 -5.74
C GLY A 464 -4.76 16.84 -5.81
N ASP A 465 -4.65 17.99 -6.46
CA ASP A 465 -3.43 18.77 -6.60
C ASP A 465 -3.02 19.55 -5.34
N LYS A 466 -3.94 19.81 -4.40
CA LYS A 466 -3.71 20.63 -3.18
C LYS A 466 -2.95 19.88 -2.06
N TRP A 467 -2.05 18.98 -2.45
CA TRP A 467 -1.23 18.20 -1.51
C TRP A 467 0.07 18.92 -1.16
N PHE A 468 0.52 18.68 0.07
CA PHE A 468 1.86 18.99 0.56
C PHE A 468 2.06 18.28 1.89
N ILE A 469 3.29 17.96 2.26
CA ILE A 469 3.62 17.35 3.56
C ILE A 469 3.90 18.49 4.55
N GLY A 470 2.87 18.93 5.27
CA GLY A 470 2.92 20.09 6.15
C GLY A 470 2.69 19.76 7.61
N ILE A 471 2.28 20.79 8.37
CA ILE A 471 1.96 20.67 9.79
C ILE A 471 0.87 19.61 10.06
N PRO A 472 -0.27 19.54 9.33
CA PRO A 472 -1.32 18.55 9.60
C PRO A 472 -0.82 17.10 9.45
N GLU A 473 -0.07 16.82 8.39
CA GLU A 473 0.47 15.50 8.06
C GLU A 473 1.51 15.06 9.11
N ILE A 474 2.53 15.88 9.33
CA ILE A 474 3.60 15.59 10.30
C ILE A 474 3.03 15.42 11.71
N SER A 475 2.08 16.28 12.11
CA SER A 475 1.49 16.24 13.45
C SER A 475 0.60 15.00 13.66
N SER A 476 -0.08 14.53 12.62
CA SER A 476 -0.83 13.27 12.65
C SER A 476 0.09 12.06 12.83
N ILE A 477 1.23 12.02 12.12
CA ILE A 477 2.27 11.00 12.32
C ILE A 477 2.82 11.04 13.75
N LEU A 478 3.20 12.23 14.26
CA LEU A 478 3.77 12.37 15.60
C LEU A 478 2.78 11.98 16.70
N PHE A 479 1.49 12.33 16.55
CA PHE A 479 0.45 11.93 17.49
C PHE A 479 0.33 10.41 17.61
N PHE A 480 0.12 9.73 16.48
CA PHE A 480 -0.06 8.27 16.48
C PHE A 480 1.24 7.52 16.80
N LEU A 481 2.41 8.02 16.42
CA LEU A 481 3.71 7.48 16.85
C LEU A 481 3.88 7.57 18.37
N GLY A 482 3.53 8.71 18.97
CA GLY A 482 3.54 8.89 20.42
C GLY A 482 2.59 7.91 21.13
N LEU A 483 1.35 7.79 20.63
CA LEU A 483 0.36 6.86 21.17
C LEU A 483 0.79 5.40 21.02
N PHE A 484 1.37 5.03 19.87
CA PHE A 484 1.92 3.70 19.59
C PHE A 484 3.03 3.34 20.57
N ILE A 485 4.04 4.19 20.71
CA ILE A 485 5.14 4.01 21.68
C ILE A 485 4.57 3.87 23.10
N PHE A 486 3.64 4.74 23.50
CA PHE A 486 3.05 4.71 24.83
C PHE A 486 2.32 3.39 25.12
N VAL A 487 1.45 2.95 24.21
CA VAL A 487 0.64 1.73 24.38
C VAL A 487 1.51 0.47 24.35
N VAL A 488 2.42 0.35 23.37
CA VAL A 488 3.27 -0.83 23.19
C VAL A 488 4.21 -1.03 24.39
N PHE A 489 4.96 0.01 24.78
CA PHE A 489 5.89 -0.12 25.91
C PHE A 489 5.18 -0.19 27.26
N THR A 490 3.98 0.38 27.41
CA THR A 490 3.13 0.12 28.59
C THR A 490 2.66 -1.34 28.61
N ALA A 491 2.25 -1.92 27.48
CA ALA A 491 1.80 -3.31 27.41
C ALA A 491 2.92 -4.32 27.73
N LEU A 492 4.16 -4.04 27.31
CA LEU A 492 5.33 -4.87 27.65
C LEU A 492 5.59 -4.95 29.16
N THR A 493 5.15 -3.98 29.98
CA THR A 493 5.23 -4.10 31.46
C THR A 493 4.25 -5.12 32.07
N LYS A 494 3.29 -5.63 31.29
CA LYS A 494 2.15 -6.44 31.80
C LYS A 494 2.35 -7.96 31.65
N ALA A 495 3.54 -8.40 31.26
CA ALA A 495 3.93 -9.81 31.15
C ALA A 495 5.47 -9.95 31.20
N PRO A 496 6.03 -11.14 31.54
CA PRO A 496 7.43 -11.44 31.25
C PRO A 496 7.69 -11.44 29.74
N LEU A 497 8.91 -11.08 29.33
CA LEU A 497 9.31 -11.03 27.91
C LEU A 497 9.69 -12.39 27.33
N LEU A 498 9.97 -13.38 28.17
CA LEU A 498 10.06 -14.78 27.78
C LEU A 498 8.76 -15.47 28.22
N ALA A 499 8.18 -16.31 27.36
CA ALA A 499 7.13 -17.24 27.79
C ALA A 499 7.75 -18.32 28.68
N LYS A 500 7.00 -18.84 29.66
CA LYS A 500 7.47 -19.92 30.53
C LYS A 500 7.41 -21.28 29.83
N ARG A 501 6.29 -21.59 29.17
CA ARG A 501 6.05 -22.95 28.63
C ARG A 501 5.42 -22.89 27.24
N ASN A 502 6.21 -23.26 26.23
CA ASN A 502 5.79 -23.45 24.85
C ASN A 502 6.58 -24.65 24.30
N PRO A 503 5.97 -25.60 23.56
CA PRO A 503 6.66 -26.82 23.10
C PRO A 503 7.97 -26.58 22.35
N PHE A 504 8.10 -25.45 21.64
CA PHE A 504 9.26 -25.12 20.80
C PHE A 504 10.22 -24.10 21.45
N ILE A 505 10.07 -23.82 22.76
CA ILE A 505 10.88 -22.76 23.37
C ILE A 505 12.34 -23.15 23.59
N GLU A 506 12.63 -24.40 23.92
CA GLU A 506 14.01 -24.81 24.22
C GLU A 506 14.90 -24.82 22.97
N GLU A 507 14.39 -25.23 21.81
CA GLU A 507 15.10 -25.07 20.53
C GLU A 507 15.30 -23.58 20.17
N SER A 508 14.30 -22.72 20.39
CA SER A 508 14.41 -21.29 20.10
C SER A 508 15.48 -20.58 20.94
N LYS A 509 15.71 -21.00 22.19
CA LYS A 509 16.79 -20.46 23.03
C LYS A 509 18.19 -20.77 22.49
N HIS A 510 18.32 -21.84 21.70
CA HIS A 510 19.59 -22.31 21.13
C HIS A 510 19.68 -22.09 19.61
N PHE A 511 18.67 -21.43 19.01
CA PHE A 511 18.58 -21.21 17.57
C PHE A 511 19.78 -20.40 17.05
N HIS A 512 20.42 -20.92 16.01
CA HIS A 512 21.53 -20.30 15.32
C HIS A 512 21.46 -20.58 13.81
N TYR A 513 21.96 -19.61 13.05
CA TYR A 513 22.03 -19.50 11.59
C TYR A 513 23.05 -18.40 11.30
#